data_AF-A0A2H8TUM3-F1
#
_entry.id   AF-A0A2H8TUM3-F1
#
_cell.length_a   1.000
_cell.length_b   1.000
_cell.length_c   1.000
_cell.angle_alpha   90.00
_cell.angle_beta   90.00
_cell.angle_gamma   90.00
#
_symmetry.space_group_name_H-M   'P 1'
#
loop_
_entity.id
_entity.type
_entity.pdbx_description
1 polymer ?
#
loop_
_entity_poly.entity_id
_entity_poly.type
_entity_poly.pdbx_seq_one_letter_code
_entity_poly.pdbx_strand_id
1 'polypeptide(L)'
;MNEYRVPELNVQNGVLKSLSFLFQYIGEMGKDYIYAVTPLLEDALMDRDLVHRQTACAAIKHMALGVFGFGCEDALIHLLNYVWPNIFETSPHLVQAFMEAVEGLRVALGPIKILQYTLQGLFHPARKVRDVYWKIYNSLYISAQDALVAGYPHIENDVKNQYVRYELMYTL
;
A
#
# COMPACT_ATOMS: atom_id res chain seq x y z
N MET A 1 -0.75 15.33 17.89
CA MET A 1 -2.09 14.89 17.44
C MET A 1 -3.19 15.87 17.83
N ASN A 2 -3.16 16.50 19.02
CA ASN A 2 -4.16 17.52 19.39
C ASN A 2 -4.27 18.68 18.38
N GLU A 3 -3.13 19.16 17.86
CA GLU A 3 -3.10 20.23 16.85
C GLU A 3 -3.84 19.88 15.54
N TYR A 4 -3.95 18.59 15.20
CA TYR A 4 -4.69 18.16 14.01
C TYR A 4 -6.22 18.33 14.16
N ARG A 5 -6.71 18.47 15.41
CA ARG A 5 -8.14 18.70 15.68
C ARG A 5 -8.56 20.15 15.40
N VAL A 6 -7.60 21.05 15.20
CA VAL A 6 -7.89 22.44 14.82
C VAL A 6 -8.42 22.42 13.38
N PRO A 7 -9.56 23.08 13.08
CA PRO A 7 -10.19 23.03 11.75
C PRO A 7 -9.43 23.81 10.67
N GLU A 8 -8.18 24.21 10.92
CA GLU A 8 -7.36 24.95 9.99
C GLU A 8 -6.52 23.99 9.14
N LEU A 9 -6.86 23.86 7.86
CA LEU A 9 -6.22 22.93 6.90
C LEU A 9 -4.69 23.09 6.82
N ASN A 10 -4.17 24.32 6.95
CA ASN A 10 -2.73 24.56 6.90
C ASN A 10 -2.01 23.97 8.13
N VAL A 11 -2.65 24.03 9.30
CA VAL A 11 -2.13 23.44 10.53
C VAL A 11 -2.13 21.92 10.41
N GLN A 12 -3.23 21.34 9.92
CA GLN A 12 -3.35 19.89 9.69
C GLN A 12 -2.30 19.38 8.70
N ASN A 13 -2.10 20.07 7.58
CA ASN A 13 -1.04 19.78 6.63
C ASN A 13 0.36 19.88 7.25
N GLY A 14 0.58 20.86 8.12
CA GLY A 14 1.82 20.99 8.91
C GLY A 14 2.06 19.76 9.79
N VAL A 15 1.03 19.33 10.53
CA VAL A 15 1.10 18.14 11.39
C VAL A 15 1.40 16.88 10.59
N LEU A 16 0.75 16.68 9.43
CA LEU A 16 1.00 15.52 8.57
C LEU A 16 2.44 15.49 8.04
N LYS A 17 2.99 16.64 7.63
CA LYS A 17 4.39 16.73 7.16
C LYS A 17 5.37 16.42 8.28
N SER A 18 5.14 16.98 9.47
CA SER A 18 5.96 16.67 10.65
C SER A 18 5.86 15.19 11.02
N LEU A 19 4.67 14.58 10.93
CA LEU A 19 4.46 13.16 11.20
C LEU A 19 5.22 12.28 10.21
N SER A 20 5.18 12.62 8.92
CA SER A 20 5.92 11.92 7.87
C SER A 20 7.42 11.92 8.16
N PHE A 21 7.99 13.08 8.48
CA PHE A 21 9.41 13.19 8.82
C PHE A 21 9.76 12.49 10.14
N LEU A 22 8.86 12.55 11.14
CA LEU A 22 9.04 11.88 12.41
C LEU A 22 9.19 10.36 12.22
N PHE A 23 8.26 9.70 11.51
CA PHE A 23 8.35 8.26 11.26
C PHE A 23 9.57 7.88 10.41
N GLN A 24 9.97 8.74 9.47
CA GLN A 24 11.21 8.54 8.74
C GLN A 24 12.44 8.58 9.65
N TYR A 25 12.45 9.49 10.63
CA TYR A 25 13.58 9.71 11.52
C TYR A 25 13.69 8.66 12.63
N ILE A 26 12.57 8.33 13.28
CA ILE A 26 12.57 7.39 14.41
C ILE A 26 12.64 5.93 13.98
N GLY A 27 12.31 5.62 12.71
CA GLY A 27 12.41 4.28 12.13
C GLY A 27 11.69 3.22 12.97
N GLU A 28 12.46 2.26 13.48
CA GLU A 28 11.97 1.11 14.25
C GLU A 28 11.23 1.49 15.54
N MET A 29 11.54 2.64 16.14
CA MET A 29 10.86 3.10 17.34
C MET A 29 9.38 3.42 17.06
N GLY A 30 9.00 3.60 15.79
CA GLY A 30 7.62 3.84 15.37
C GLY A 30 6.66 2.68 15.66
N LYS A 31 7.17 1.46 15.89
CA LYS A 31 6.35 0.26 16.14
C LYS A 31 5.40 0.40 17.34
N ASP A 32 5.83 1.09 18.39
CA ASP A 32 5.04 1.28 19.61
C ASP A 32 4.00 2.41 19.47
N TYR A 33 4.06 3.19 18.38
CA TYR A 33 3.23 4.37 18.17
C TYR A 33 2.26 4.26 16.99
N ILE A 34 2.35 3.19 16.18
CA ILE A 34 1.55 3.02 14.96
C ILE A 34 0.04 3.11 15.24
N TYR A 35 -0.42 2.44 16.29
CA TYR A 35 -1.81 2.44 16.72
C TYR A 35 -2.31 3.81 17.16
N ALA A 36 -1.44 4.59 17.80
CA ALA A 36 -1.80 5.91 18.29
C ALA A 36 -2.10 6.88 17.15
N VAL A 37 -1.41 6.73 16.01
CA VAL A 37 -1.53 7.62 14.84
C VAL A 37 -2.50 7.11 13.77
N THR A 38 -2.96 5.86 13.87
CA THR A 38 -3.83 5.25 12.86
C THR A 38 -5.10 6.08 12.61
N PRO A 39 -5.87 6.50 13.64
CA PRO A 39 -7.12 7.25 13.41
C PRO A 39 -6.90 8.60 12.72
N LEU A 40 -5.75 9.24 12.97
CA LEU A 40 -5.39 10.51 12.31
C LEU A 40 -5.11 10.29 10.83
N LEU A 41 -4.41 9.21 10.48
CA LEU A 41 -4.10 8.87 9.10
C LEU A 41 -5.34 8.39 8.33
N GLU A 42 -6.26 7.68 8.99
CA GLU A 42 -7.56 7.32 8.41
C GLU A 42 -8.33 8.56 7.97
N ASP A 43 -8.49 9.53 8.87
CA ASP A 43 -9.15 10.81 8.58
C ASP A 43 -8.46 11.55 7.42
N ALA A 44 -7.14 11.70 7.49
CA ALA A 44 -6.36 12.38 6.46
C ALA A 44 -6.41 11.70 5.08
N LEU A 45 -6.51 10.37 5.02
CA LEU A 45 -6.62 9.61 3.77
C LEU A 45 -8.00 9.69 3.12
N MET A 46 -9.04 10.00 3.90
CA MET A 46 -10.41 10.16 3.40
C MET A 46 -10.77 11.62 3.08
N ASP A 47 -9.88 12.57 3.39
CA ASP A 47 -10.15 13.98 3.16
C ASP A 47 -10.31 14.31 1.66
N ARG A 48 -11.09 15.36 1.38
CA ARG A 48 -11.27 15.87 0.02
C ARG A 48 -10.01 16.55 -0.53
N ASP A 49 -9.18 17.10 0.34
CA ASP A 49 -7.92 17.75 -0.03
C ASP A 49 -6.88 16.72 -0.50
N LEU A 50 -6.36 16.97 -1.69
CA LEU A 50 -5.32 16.14 -2.30
C LEU A 50 -4.01 16.20 -1.50
N VAL A 51 -3.71 17.34 -0.85
CA VAL A 51 -2.47 17.52 -0.09
C VAL A 51 -2.49 16.68 1.19
N HIS A 52 -3.64 16.56 1.87
CA HIS A 52 -3.83 15.69 3.03
C HIS A 52 -3.55 14.24 2.66
N ARG A 53 -4.23 13.73 1.63
CA ARG A 53 -4.07 12.35 1.16
C ARG A 53 -2.65 12.06 0.69
N GLN A 54 -2.02 13.00 -0.02
CA GLN A 54 -0.63 12.87 -0.49
C GLN A 54 0.34 12.76 0.70
N THR A 55 0.20 13.64 1.69
CA THR A 55 1.10 13.68 2.85
C THR A 55 0.86 12.48 3.78
N ALA A 56 -0.39 12.03 3.92
CA ALA A 56 -0.73 10.82 4.65
C ALA A 56 -0.12 9.56 4.00
N CYS A 57 -0.21 9.43 2.67
CA CYS A 57 0.49 8.37 1.92
C CYS A 57 2.01 8.41 2.17
N ALA A 58 2.64 9.59 2.16
CA ALA A 58 4.06 9.71 2.47
C ALA A 58 4.38 9.27 3.91
N ALA A 59 3.57 9.66 4.89
CA ALA A 59 3.74 9.23 6.28
C ALA A 59 3.63 7.71 6.42
N ILE A 60 2.65 7.09 5.75
CA ILE A 60 2.47 5.63 5.75
C ILE A 60 3.63 4.91 5.08
N LYS A 61 4.19 5.46 3.99
CA LYS A 61 5.42 4.92 3.39
C LYS A 61 6.55 4.83 4.41
N HIS A 62 6.85 5.96 5.06
CA HIS A 62 7.96 6.03 6.01
C HIS A 62 7.73 5.15 7.24
N MET A 63 6.49 5.10 7.74
CA MET A 63 6.09 4.22 8.82
C MET A 63 6.26 2.75 8.43
N ALA A 64 5.73 2.31 7.29
CA ALA A 64 5.81 0.93 6.83
C ALA A 64 7.27 0.48 6.65
N LEU A 65 8.12 1.32 6.06
CA LEU A 65 9.55 1.03 5.92
C LEU A 65 10.28 0.99 7.27
N GLY A 66 9.93 1.89 8.21
CA GLY A 66 10.56 1.97 9.52
C GLY A 66 10.22 0.80 10.43
N VAL A 67 8.99 0.29 10.37
CA VAL A 67 8.49 -0.79 11.25
C VAL A 67 8.50 -2.18 10.59
N PHE A 68 9.13 -2.32 9.42
CA PHE A 68 9.29 -3.60 8.75
C PHE A 68 9.99 -4.62 9.67
N GLY A 69 9.41 -5.83 9.77
CA GLY A 69 9.97 -6.92 10.56
C GLY A 69 9.69 -6.85 12.07
N PHE A 70 8.86 -5.91 12.53
CA PHE A 70 8.53 -5.72 13.95
C PHE A 70 7.11 -6.18 14.34
N GLY A 71 6.40 -6.91 13.47
CA GLY A 71 5.10 -7.51 13.82
C GLY A 71 3.92 -6.52 13.80
N CYS A 72 3.96 -5.50 12.93
CA CYS A 72 2.92 -4.47 12.81
C CYS A 72 2.01 -4.66 11.58
N GLU A 73 1.92 -5.87 11.05
CA GLU A 73 1.21 -6.16 9.80
C GLU A 73 -0.29 -5.90 9.91
N ASP A 74 -0.88 -6.02 11.09
CA ASP A 74 -2.29 -5.76 11.39
C ASP A 74 -2.68 -4.28 11.26
N ALA A 75 -1.90 -3.37 11.85
CA ALA A 75 -2.12 -1.95 11.71
C ALA A 75 -1.83 -1.47 10.27
N LEU A 76 -0.79 -2.04 9.64
CA LEU A 76 -0.42 -1.68 8.27
C LEU A 76 -1.41 -2.19 7.22
N ILE A 77 -1.99 -3.39 7.38
CA ILE A 77 -3.03 -3.89 6.47
C ILE A 77 -4.31 -3.07 6.62
N HIS A 78 -4.62 -2.63 7.84
CA HIS A 78 -5.72 -1.70 8.08
C HIS A 78 -5.50 -0.37 7.34
N LEU A 79 -4.33 0.24 7.45
CA LEU A 79 -3.99 1.44 6.70
C LEU A 79 -3.97 1.22 5.18
N LEU A 80 -3.54 0.06 4.69
CA LEU A 80 -3.61 -0.28 3.26
C LEU A 80 -5.05 -0.16 2.74
N ASN A 81 -6.06 -0.54 3.52
CA ASN A 81 -7.46 -0.43 3.12
C ASN A 81 -7.92 1.02 2.92
N TYR A 82 -7.30 1.99 3.60
CA TYR A 82 -7.55 3.42 3.39
C TYR A 82 -6.66 4.03 2.31
N VAL A 83 -5.46 3.48 2.08
CA VAL A 83 -4.58 3.90 0.98
C VAL A 83 -5.15 3.44 -0.37
N TRP A 84 -5.64 2.20 -0.47
CA TRP A 84 -6.04 1.56 -1.73
C TRP A 84 -7.11 2.33 -2.54
N PRO A 85 -8.14 2.94 -1.94
CA PRO A 85 -9.12 3.76 -2.67
C PRO A 85 -8.51 4.91 -3.50
N ASN A 86 -7.31 5.37 -3.14
CA ASN A 86 -6.59 6.44 -3.87
C ASN A 86 -5.96 5.98 -5.19
N ILE A 87 -6.07 4.69 -5.54
CA ILE A 87 -5.53 4.10 -6.76
C ILE A 87 -5.97 4.81 -8.06
N PHE A 88 -7.18 5.37 -8.10
CA PHE A 88 -7.75 6.00 -9.31
C PHE A 88 -7.58 7.52 -9.36
N GLU A 89 -6.67 8.08 -8.57
CA GLU A 89 -6.36 9.49 -8.60
C GLU A 89 -5.63 9.91 -9.88
N THR A 90 -5.80 11.18 -10.27
CA THR A 90 -5.23 11.73 -11.50
C THR A 90 -4.09 12.72 -11.24
N SER A 91 -4.04 13.31 -10.05
CA SER A 91 -2.98 14.24 -9.65
C SER A 91 -1.62 13.51 -9.63
N PRO A 92 -0.62 13.95 -10.42
CA PRO A 92 0.67 13.27 -10.49
C PRO A 92 1.35 13.11 -9.14
N HIS A 93 1.25 14.10 -8.25
CA HIS A 93 1.87 14.09 -6.93
C HIS A 93 1.21 13.07 -5.99
N LEU A 94 -0.12 12.96 -6.02
CA LEU A 94 -0.84 11.99 -5.21
C LEU A 94 -0.65 10.57 -5.76
N VAL A 95 -0.68 10.39 -7.08
CA VAL A 95 -0.40 9.10 -7.73
C VAL A 95 1.00 8.60 -7.37
N GLN A 96 2.01 9.48 -7.39
CA GLN A 96 3.36 9.11 -6.97
C GLN A 96 3.39 8.73 -5.48
N ALA A 97 2.80 9.53 -4.59
CA ALA A 97 2.76 9.24 -3.17
C ALA A 97 2.03 7.92 -2.87
N PHE A 98 0.94 7.64 -3.57
CA PHE A 98 0.21 6.36 -3.50
C PHE A 98 1.11 5.18 -3.91
N MET A 99 1.77 5.27 -5.07
CA MET A 99 2.66 4.19 -5.54
C MET A 99 3.81 3.95 -4.56
N GLU A 100 4.40 5.01 -4.00
CA GLU A 100 5.45 4.91 -3.00
C GLU A 100 4.95 4.32 -1.67
N ALA A 101 3.74 4.66 -1.23
CA ALA A 101 3.12 4.08 -0.05
C ALA A 101 2.84 2.59 -0.22
N VAL A 102 2.30 2.18 -1.38
CA VAL A 102 2.09 0.76 -1.72
C VAL A 102 3.41 0.00 -1.75
N GLU A 103 4.49 0.59 -2.26
CA GLU A 103 5.81 -0.04 -2.25
C GLU A 103 6.38 -0.19 -0.83
N GLY A 104 6.21 0.82 0.04
CA GLY A 104 6.57 0.71 1.45
C GLY A 104 5.77 -0.37 2.18
N LEU A 105 4.46 -0.42 1.93
CA LEU A 105 3.56 -1.44 2.47
C LEU A 105 3.87 -2.83 1.92
N ARG A 106 4.35 -2.95 0.68
CA ARG A 106 4.81 -4.23 0.11
C ARG A 106 5.97 -4.81 0.91
N VAL A 107 6.94 -3.98 1.31
CA VAL A 107 8.06 -4.43 2.14
C VAL A 107 7.54 -4.93 3.48
N ALA A 108 6.66 -4.15 4.12
CA ALA A 108 6.16 -4.45 5.46
C ALA A 108 5.18 -5.64 5.54
N LEU A 109 4.22 -5.72 4.61
CA LEU A 109 3.17 -6.74 4.58
C LEU A 109 3.53 -7.97 3.73
N GLY A 110 4.58 -7.85 2.92
CA GLY A 110 4.99 -8.84 1.94
C GLY A 110 4.31 -8.69 0.57
N PRO A 111 4.97 -9.17 -0.49
CA PRO A 111 4.51 -9.01 -1.87
C PRO A 111 3.22 -9.78 -2.17
N ILE A 112 2.95 -10.88 -1.46
CA ILE A 112 1.75 -11.70 -1.66
C ILE A 112 0.49 -10.92 -1.26
N LYS A 113 0.55 -10.09 -0.21
CA LYS A 113 -0.60 -9.25 0.17
C LYS A 113 -0.91 -8.20 -0.88
N ILE A 114 0.11 -7.53 -1.41
CA ILE A 114 -0.10 -6.56 -2.49
C ILE A 114 -0.60 -7.26 -3.77
N LEU A 115 -0.10 -8.46 -4.08
CA LEU A 115 -0.61 -9.28 -5.18
C LEU A 115 -2.11 -9.56 -5.02
N GLN A 116 -2.55 -9.96 -3.82
CA GLN A 116 -3.97 -10.25 -3.55
C GLN A 116 -4.88 -9.05 -3.83
N TYR A 117 -4.46 -7.83 -3.46
CA TYR A 117 -5.22 -6.61 -3.77
C TYR A 117 -5.19 -6.26 -5.26
N THR A 118 -4.10 -6.62 -5.96
CA THR A 118 -3.88 -6.28 -7.37
C THR A 118 -4.59 -7.24 -8.34
N LEU A 119 -4.75 -8.53 -7.98
CA LEU A 119 -5.30 -9.57 -8.88
C LEU A 119 -6.68 -9.20 -9.47
N GLN A 120 -7.55 -8.57 -8.66
CA GLN A 120 -8.92 -8.23 -9.09
C GLN A 120 -8.97 -7.26 -10.29
N GLY A 121 -7.95 -6.41 -10.48
CA GLY A 121 -7.97 -5.39 -11.52
C GLY A 121 -7.18 -5.75 -12.78
N LEU A 122 -6.37 -6.81 -12.77
CA LEU A 122 -5.49 -7.17 -13.90
C LEU A 122 -6.28 -7.49 -15.18
N PHE A 123 -7.34 -8.28 -15.05
CA PHE A 123 -8.19 -8.69 -16.18
C PHE A 123 -9.57 -8.04 -16.15
N HIS A 124 -9.73 -6.94 -15.41
CA HIS A 124 -10.99 -6.21 -15.33
C HIS A 124 -11.44 -5.71 -16.73
N PRO A 125 -12.72 -5.74 -17.12
CA PRO A 125 -13.16 -5.37 -18.48
C PRO A 125 -12.87 -3.91 -18.88
N ALA A 126 -12.87 -2.99 -17.91
CA ALA A 126 -12.57 -1.58 -18.16
C ALA A 126 -11.06 -1.34 -18.33
N ARG A 127 -10.66 -0.76 -19.46
CA ARG A 127 -9.26 -0.41 -19.77
C ARG A 127 -8.63 0.50 -18.72
N LYS A 128 -9.35 1.54 -18.27
CA LYS A 128 -8.88 2.48 -17.24
C LYS A 128 -8.47 1.78 -15.94
N VAL A 129 -9.17 0.70 -15.57
CA VAL A 129 -8.84 -0.09 -14.38
C VAL A 129 -7.56 -0.87 -14.63
N ARG A 130 -7.50 -1.60 -15.75
CA ARG A 130 -6.32 -2.40 -16.12
C ARG A 130 -5.05 -1.55 -16.20
N ASP A 131 -5.11 -0.38 -16.82
CA ASP A 131 -3.94 0.48 -17.01
C ASP A 131 -3.25 0.80 -15.66
N VAL A 132 -4.03 1.07 -14.61
CA VAL A 132 -3.51 1.35 -13.27
C VAL A 132 -3.07 0.08 -12.54
N TYR A 133 -3.87 -0.98 -12.57
CA TYR A 133 -3.55 -2.22 -11.87
C TYR A 133 -2.32 -2.93 -12.46
N TRP A 134 -2.15 -2.91 -13.78
CA TRP A 134 -0.93 -3.41 -14.41
C TRP A 134 0.30 -2.58 -14.04
N LYS A 135 0.15 -1.27 -13.86
CA LYS A 135 1.25 -0.42 -13.37
C LYS A 135 1.70 -0.84 -11.95
N ILE A 136 0.77 -1.12 -11.06
CA ILE A 136 1.08 -1.63 -9.70
C ILE A 136 1.74 -3.00 -9.77
N TYR A 137 1.17 -3.92 -10.57
CA TYR A 137 1.74 -5.24 -10.77
C TYR A 137 3.16 -5.20 -11.33
N ASN A 138 3.44 -4.30 -12.28
CA ASN A 138 4.79 -4.14 -12.83
C ASN A 138 5.79 -3.70 -11.74
N SER A 139 5.41 -2.76 -10.87
CA SER A 139 6.23 -2.37 -9.71
C SER A 139 6.49 -3.56 -8.78
N LEU A 140 5.42 -4.28 -8.44
CA LEU A 140 5.47 -5.47 -7.60
C LEU A 140 6.39 -6.56 -8.19
N TYR A 141 6.25 -6.83 -9.49
CA TYR A 141 7.03 -7.82 -10.21
C TYR A 141 8.52 -7.48 -10.23
N ILE A 142 8.87 -6.22 -10.50
CA ILE A 142 10.27 -5.76 -10.46
C ILE A 142 10.87 -5.92 -9.06
N SER A 143 10.09 -5.63 -8.02
CA SER A 143 10.58 -5.59 -6.64
C SER A 143 10.78 -6.96 -5.98
N ALA A 144 9.98 -7.98 -6.35
CA ALA A 144 9.90 -9.23 -5.60
C ALA A 144 9.48 -10.44 -6.47
N GLN A 145 9.99 -10.53 -7.69
CA GLN A 145 9.60 -11.55 -8.67
C GLN A 145 9.59 -12.98 -8.12
N ASP A 146 10.66 -13.40 -7.44
CA ASP A 146 10.83 -14.77 -6.93
C ASP A 146 9.77 -15.11 -5.86
N ALA A 147 9.52 -14.17 -4.94
CA ALA A 147 8.52 -14.34 -3.90
C ALA A 147 7.08 -14.47 -4.44
N LEU A 148 6.80 -13.96 -5.66
CA LEU A 148 5.47 -14.08 -6.28
C LEU A 148 5.15 -15.51 -6.71
N VAL A 149 6.15 -16.38 -6.92
CA VAL A 149 5.93 -17.77 -7.34
C VAL A 149 5.01 -18.50 -6.36
N ALA A 150 5.18 -18.26 -5.05
CA ALA A 150 4.34 -18.82 -4.01
C ALA A 150 2.96 -18.15 -3.87
N GLY A 151 2.79 -16.95 -4.43
CA GLY A 151 1.56 -16.15 -4.31
C GLY A 151 0.60 -16.25 -5.50
N TYR A 152 1.05 -16.72 -6.67
CA TYR A 152 0.17 -16.80 -7.85
C TYR A 152 -0.99 -17.78 -7.63
N PRO A 153 -2.23 -17.40 -8.01
CA PRO A 153 -3.39 -18.26 -7.88
C PRO A 153 -3.28 -19.49 -8.79
N HIS A 154 -4.00 -20.54 -8.43
CA HIS A 154 -4.18 -21.69 -9.29
C HIS A 154 -5.11 -21.31 -10.46
N ILE A 155 -4.68 -21.57 -11.69
CA ILE A 155 -5.47 -21.37 -12.91
C ILE A 155 -5.58 -22.74 -13.59
N GLU A 156 -6.81 -23.19 -13.80
CA GLU A 156 -7.10 -24.48 -14.44
C GLU A 156 -6.71 -24.44 -15.92
N ASN A 157 -6.35 -25.60 -16.47
CA ASN A 157 -6.10 -25.74 -17.90
C ASN A 157 -7.38 -25.51 -18.71
N ASP A 158 -7.23 -25.00 -19.93
CA ASP A 158 -8.32 -24.98 -20.91
C ASP A 158 -8.09 -26.05 -22.00
N VAL A 159 -9.00 -26.14 -22.98
CA VAL A 159 -8.91 -27.13 -24.07
C VAL A 159 -7.63 -26.97 -24.92
N LYS A 160 -7.05 -25.77 -24.96
CA LYS A 160 -5.93 -25.40 -25.82
C LYS A 160 -4.59 -25.30 -25.07
N ASN A 161 -4.62 -24.98 -23.78
CA ASN A 161 -3.47 -24.54 -23.01
C ASN A 161 -3.36 -25.25 -21.67
N GLN A 162 -2.12 -25.53 -21.27
CA GLN A 162 -1.78 -26.02 -19.93
C GLN A 162 -1.27 -24.85 -19.08
N TYR A 163 -2.05 -24.45 -18.07
CA TYR A 163 -1.75 -23.36 -17.14
C TYR A 163 -1.34 -23.83 -15.74
N VAL A 164 -1.62 -25.10 -15.41
CA VAL A 164 -1.30 -25.67 -14.09
C VAL A 164 0.22 -25.89 -13.93
N ARG A 165 0.73 -25.53 -12.75
CA ARG A 165 2.12 -25.77 -12.30
C ARG A 165 2.18 -27.05 -11.47
N TYR A 166 2.34 -28.20 -12.13
CA TYR A 166 2.21 -29.53 -11.50
C TYR A 166 3.29 -29.83 -10.46
N GLU A 167 4.49 -29.27 -10.62
CA GLU A 167 5.63 -29.49 -9.72
C GLU A 167 5.34 -29.00 -8.30
N LEU A 168 4.48 -28.00 -8.14
CA LEU A 168 4.07 -27.48 -6.84
C LEU A 168 3.05 -28.39 -6.12
N MET A 169 2.55 -29.43 -6.79
CA MET A 169 1.55 -30.37 -6.25
C MET A 169 2.15 -31.69 -5.78
N TYR A 170 3.46 -31.90 -5.96
CA TYR A 170 4.12 -33.11 -5.50
C TYR A 170 4.00 -33.24 -3.98
N THR A 171 3.55 -34.41 -3.54
CA THR A 171 3.55 -34.84 -2.14
C THR A 171 4.43 -36.07 -2.08
N LEU A 172 5.52 -35.99 -1.29
CA LEU A 172 6.50 -37.05 -1.12
C LEU A 172 6.22 -37.87 0.14
#